data_AF-A0A7W0TE81-F1
#
_entry.id   AF-A0A7W0TE81-F1
#
_cell.length_a   1.000
_cell.length_b   1.000
_cell.length_c   1.000
_cell.angle_alpha   90.00
_cell.angle_beta   90.00
_cell.angle_gamma   90.00
#
_symmetry.space_group_name_H-M   'P 1'
#
loop_
_entity.id
_entity.type
_entity.pdbx_description
1 polymer ?
#
loop_
_entity_poly.entity_id
_entity_poly.type
_entity_poly.pdbx_seq_one_letter_code
_entity_poly.pdbx_strand_id
1 'polypeptide(L)'
;MRLEQLYAIGGGPGANRPHGSAEEDAAHALASRWMDEAGLAVEVDQSGNLLGRSPVGADVWVGSHLDTVPRGGRFDGALGVVAGLEAVERAGCGTVVVFRGEEVGCIGSRALVARGGPLPRAFLELHIEQGPVLERTGAPLGVVTSIVGYARGELFFEGRAGHAGTTPMDGRDDALVAAAEAILRIRAAVRRIEGGVATVGQLAVEPGGSNVIPERVRISVDARAPDAKRLDRLIEAIGFEPVHRTLPAAMGEGPRRVLLEEVESRGLPAIELPSGAGHDAGILAAAGVPSAMLFVRSLNGGISHNPEELSSEEDIALAVEVLGAAIGRLAPA
;
A
#
# COMPACT_ATOMS: atom_id res chain seq x y z
N MET A 1 -21.04 -0.91 11.41
CA MET A 1 -20.56 0.49 11.23
C MET A 1 -19.66 0.55 10.00
N ARG A 2 -19.49 1.71 9.36
CA ARG A 2 -19.00 1.94 7.97
C ARG A 2 -18.06 0.88 7.35
N LEU A 3 -17.01 0.43 8.05
CA LEU A 3 -16.10 -0.65 7.58
C LEU A 3 -16.81 -1.96 7.20
N GLU A 4 -17.82 -2.40 7.97
CA GLU A 4 -18.61 -3.59 7.64
C GLU A 4 -19.39 -3.44 6.34
N GLN A 5 -19.88 -2.23 6.07
CA GLN A 5 -20.64 -1.95 4.86
C GLN A 5 -19.72 -1.99 3.63
N LEU A 6 -18.48 -1.50 3.75
CA LEU A 6 -17.47 -1.65 2.71
C LEU A 6 -17.05 -3.11 2.52
N TYR A 7 -16.79 -3.82 3.61
CA TYR A 7 -16.36 -5.22 3.57
C TYR A 7 -17.39 -6.15 2.92
N ALA A 8 -18.69 -5.85 3.08
CA ALA A 8 -19.77 -6.60 2.44
C ALA A 8 -19.84 -6.42 0.91
N ILE A 9 -19.17 -5.42 0.34
CA ILE A 9 -19.15 -5.16 -1.11
C ILE A 9 -18.18 -6.13 -1.80
N GLY A 10 -18.66 -6.79 -2.87
CA GLY A 10 -17.93 -7.74 -3.71
C GLY A 10 -18.24 -9.21 -3.44
N GLY A 11 -18.77 -9.52 -2.26
CA GLY A 11 -19.17 -10.88 -1.89
C GLY A 11 -18.00 -11.88 -1.85
N GLY A 12 -18.30 -13.14 -1.56
CA GLY A 12 -17.29 -14.20 -1.42
C GLY A 12 -16.41 -14.04 -0.17
N PRO A 13 -15.30 -14.81 -0.07
CA PRO A 13 -14.37 -14.69 1.04
C PRO A 13 -13.50 -13.42 0.90
N GLY A 14 -13.37 -12.65 1.98
CA GLY A 14 -12.58 -11.41 2.00
C GLY A 14 -13.24 -10.24 1.28
N ALA A 15 -12.54 -9.11 1.23
CA ALA A 15 -12.90 -7.99 0.38
C ALA A 15 -12.50 -8.26 -1.08
N ASN A 16 -13.38 -7.94 -2.02
CA ASN A 16 -13.18 -8.18 -3.45
C ASN A 16 -13.63 -6.96 -4.25
N ARG A 17 -12.84 -5.87 -4.18
CA ARG A 17 -13.12 -4.61 -4.90
C ARG A 17 -11.93 -4.21 -5.78
N PRO A 18 -11.54 -5.02 -6.77
CA PRO A 18 -10.40 -4.68 -7.62
C PRO A 18 -10.63 -3.38 -8.39
N HIS A 19 -9.56 -2.66 -8.66
CA HIS A 19 -9.63 -1.40 -9.41
C HIS A 19 -10.37 -1.55 -10.75
N GLY A 20 -11.27 -0.60 -11.05
CA GLY A 20 -12.06 -0.55 -12.27
C GLY A 20 -13.29 -1.46 -12.26
N SER A 21 -13.59 -2.12 -11.14
CA SER A 21 -14.77 -2.97 -11.00
C SER A 21 -16.00 -2.18 -10.52
N ALA A 22 -17.19 -2.76 -10.74
CA ALA A 22 -18.45 -2.18 -10.26
C ALA A 22 -18.50 -2.10 -8.72
N GLU A 23 -17.76 -2.98 -8.06
CA GLU A 23 -17.62 -3.04 -6.61
C GLU A 23 -16.77 -1.88 -6.05
N GLU A 24 -15.68 -1.49 -6.72
CA GLU A 24 -14.93 -0.27 -6.39
C GLU A 24 -15.83 0.97 -6.56
N ASP A 25 -16.57 1.04 -7.67
CA ASP A 25 -17.53 2.13 -7.91
C ASP A 25 -18.63 2.19 -6.84
N ALA A 26 -19.15 1.03 -6.41
CA ALA A 26 -20.15 0.95 -5.34
C ALA A 26 -19.59 1.44 -4.00
N ALA A 27 -18.32 1.13 -3.70
CA ALA A 27 -17.64 1.61 -2.50
C ALA A 27 -17.41 3.13 -2.53
N HIS A 28 -17.02 3.69 -3.67
CA HIS A 28 -16.91 5.15 -3.86
C HIS A 28 -18.27 5.84 -3.75
N ALA A 29 -19.32 5.28 -4.35
CA ALA A 29 -20.67 5.82 -4.22
C ALA A 29 -21.18 5.78 -2.77
N LEU A 30 -20.81 4.74 -2.00
CA LEU A 30 -21.12 4.64 -0.57
C LEU A 30 -20.37 5.69 0.25
N ALA A 31 -19.06 5.84 0.05
CA ALA A 31 -18.26 6.87 0.71
C ALA A 31 -18.73 8.29 0.37
N SER A 32 -19.10 8.54 -0.88
CA SER A 32 -19.67 9.81 -1.34
C SER A 32 -20.93 10.18 -0.56
N ARG A 33 -21.84 9.20 -0.31
CA ARG A 33 -23.03 9.44 0.51
C ARG A 33 -22.68 9.77 1.96
N TRP A 34 -21.72 9.06 2.56
CA TRP A 34 -21.30 9.37 3.93
C TRP A 34 -20.68 10.76 4.05
N MET A 35 -19.89 11.19 3.06
CA MET A 35 -19.33 12.54 3.03
C MET A 35 -20.41 13.62 2.91
N ASP A 36 -21.42 13.40 2.05
CA ASP A 36 -22.57 14.31 1.90
C ASP A 36 -23.42 14.36 3.18
N GLU A 37 -23.69 13.21 3.80
CA GLU A 37 -24.39 13.10 5.10
C GLU A 37 -23.62 13.81 6.24
N ALA A 38 -22.29 13.83 6.16
CA ALA A 38 -21.42 14.57 7.07
C ALA A 38 -21.36 16.09 6.78
N GLY A 39 -22.05 16.56 5.75
CA GLY A 39 -22.08 17.97 5.34
C GLY A 39 -20.83 18.46 4.60
N LEU A 40 -20.05 17.54 4.04
CA LEU A 40 -18.87 17.87 3.23
C LEU A 40 -19.30 18.15 1.78
N ALA A 41 -18.65 19.12 1.13
CA ALA A 41 -18.84 19.37 -0.29
C ALA A 41 -18.16 18.26 -1.10
N VAL A 42 -18.97 17.40 -1.73
CA VAL A 42 -18.49 16.24 -2.47
C VAL A 42 -18.16 16.56 -3.92
N GLU A 43 -16.98 16.16 -4.38
CA GLU A 43 -16.49 16.33 -5.74
C GLU A 43 -15.77 15.06 -6.20
N VAL A 44 -15.83 14.76 -7.50
CA VAL A 44 -14.92 13.78 -8.13
C VAL A 44 -13.99 14.55 -9.05
N ASP A 45 -12.68 14.41 -8.84
CA ASP A 45 -11.69 15.10 -9.66
C ASP A 45 -11.53 14.49 -11.06
N GLN A 46 -10.70 15.12 -11.91
CA GLN A 46 -10.43 14.63 -13.27
C GLN A 46 -9.63 13.31 -13.32
N SER A 47 -9.09 12.86 -12.20
CA SER A 47 -8.40 11.59 -12.03
C SER A 47 -9.31 10.49 -11.50
N GLY A 48 -10.59 10.80 -11.22
CA GLY A 48 -11.57 9.88 -10.68
C GLY A 48 -11.49 9.70 -9.15
N ASN A 49 -10.68 10.50 -8.46
CA ASN A 49 -10.61 10.50 -7.00
C ASN A 49 -11.83 11.21 -6.43
N LEU A 50 -12.37 10.69 -5.33
CA LEU A 50 -13.47 11.29 -4.60
C LEU A 50 -12.92 12.21 -3.51
N LEU A 51 -13.49 13.40 -3.37
CA LEU A 51 -13.14 14.36 -2.33
C LEU A 51 -14.39 14.83 -1.59
N GLY A 52 -14.32 14.90 -0.27
CA GLY A 52 -15.32 15.53 0.60
C GLY A 52 -14.66 16.67 1.36
N ARG A 53 -14.97 17.93 1.00
CA ARG A 53 -14.31 19.12 1.56
C ARG A 53 -15.17 19.76 2.64
N SER A 54 -14.61 19.97 3.82
CA SER A 54 -15.25 20.84 4.81
C SER A 54 -15.05 22.33 4.42
N PRO A 55 -15.90 23.25 4.92
CA PRO A 55 -15.75 24.68 4.64
C PRO A 55 -14.47 25.31 5.23
N VAL A 56 -13.80 24.65 6.17
CA VAL A 56 -12.67 25.18 6.95
C VAL A 56 -11.46 24.26 6.81
N GLY A 57 -10.27 24.82 6.60
CA GLY A 57 -9.03 24.02 6.55
C GLY A 57 -8.99 22.99 5.41
N ALA A 58 -9.68 23.25 4.29
CA ALA A 58 -9.77 22.33 3.16
C ALA A 58 -8.42 22.05 2.45
N ASP A 59 -7.34 22.73 2.85
CA ASP A 59 -5.97 22.52 2.39
C ASP A 59 -5.21 21.43 3.17
N VAL A 60 -5.79 20.88 4.24
CA VAL A 60 -5.30 19.66 4.91
C VAL A 60 -6.15 18.49 4.45
N TRP A 61 -5.52 17.53 3.78
CA TRP A 61 -6.21 16.35 3.28
C TRP A 61 -5.92 15.15 4.18
N VAL A 62 -6.91 14.28 4.31
CA VAL A 62 -6.81 12.98 4.94
C VAL A 62 -7.50 11.94 4.09
N GLY A 63 -6.95 10.74 3.99
CA GLY A 63 -7.57 9.72 3.15
C GLY A 63 -6.68 8.53 2.87
N SER A 64 -7.19 7.66 2.00
CA SER A 64 -6.49 6.48 1.48
C SER A 64 -7.29 5.96 0.27
N HIS A 65 -7.40 4.65 0.07
CA HIS A 65 -8.08 4.02 -1.07
C HIS A 65 -9.24 3.11 -0.66
N LEU A 66 -10.06 2.71 -1.64
CA LEU A 66 -11.17 1.76 -1.43
C LEU A 66 -11.11 0.52 -2.34
N ASP A 67 -10.23 0.49 -3.34
CA ASP A 67 -9.92 -0.72 -4.07
C ASP A 67 -9.16 -1.72 -3.19
N THR A 68 -9.28 -3.00 -3.51
CA THR A 68 -8.60 -4.09 -2.80
C THR A 68 -8.02 -5.10 -3.76
N VAL A 69 -6.98 -5.82 -3.32
CA VAL A 69 -6.68 -7.13 -3.93
C VAL A 69 -7.85 -8.13 -3.78
N PRO A 70 -7.93 -9.16 -4.64
CA PRO A 70 -8.87 -10.27 -4.46
C PRO A 70 -8.63 -11.01 -3.14
N ARG A 71 -9.70 -11.26 -2.39
CA ARG A 71 -9.70 -11.85 -1.04
C ARG A 71 -8.84 -11.04 -0.06
N GLY A 72 -8.90 -9.72 -0.18
CA GLY A 72 -8.25 -8.79 0.73
C GLY A 72 -8.88 -8.74 2.12
N GLY A 73 -8.25 -7.98 3.00
CA GLY A 73 -8.72 -7.73 4.35
C GLY A 73 -9.85 -6.71 4.44
N ARG A 74 -10.28 -6.42 5.67
CA ARG A 74 -11.33 -5.45 5.95
C ARG A 74 -10.82 -4.01 6.05
N PHE A 75 -9.53 -3.83 6.33
CA PHE A 75 -8.97 -2.57 6.80
C PHE A 75 -8.02 -1.90 5.81
N ASP A 76 -7.27 -2.68 5.03
CA ASP A 76 -6.38 -2.18 3.97
C ASP A 76 -7.10 -1.14 3.07
N GLY A 77 -6.55 0.08 3.01
CA GLY A 77 -7.18 1.27 2.43
C GLY A 77 -8.44 1.79 3.14
N ALA A 78 -9.45 0.93 3.29
CA ALA A 78 -10.77 1.27 3.81
C ALA A 78 -10.74 1.92 5.19
N LEU A 79 -9.81 1.50 6.05
CA LEU A 79 -9.60 2.10 7.37
C LEU A 79 -9.20 3.58 7.25
N GLY A 80 -8.29 3.93 6.35
CA GLY A 80 -7.85 5.32 6.18
C GLY A 80 -8.97 6.25 5.71
N VAL A 81 -9.86 5.75 4.85
CA VAL A 81 -11.03 6.51 4.37
C VAL A 81 -12.07 6.69 5.46
N VAL A 82 -12.45 5.60 6.14
CA VAL A 82 -13.45 5.66 7.22
C VAL A 82 -12.93 6.48 8.39
N ALA A 83 -11.72 6.19 8.88
CA ALA A 83 -11.11 6.93 9.99
C ALA A 83 -10.86 8.40 9.63
N GLY A 84 -10.49 8.69 8.38
CA GLY A 84 -10.33 10.05 7.87
C GLY A 84 -11.63 10.85 7.91
N LEU A 85 -12.75 10.23 7.52
CA LEU A 85 -14.07 10.85 7.61
C LEU A 85 -14.47 11.13 9.07
N GLU A 86 -14.36 10.14 9.95
CA GLU A 86 -14.65 10.32 11.38
C GLU A 86 -13.75 11.41 12.02
N ALA A 87 -12.47 11.46 11.62
CA ALA A 87 -11.51 12.46 12.10
C ALA A 87 -11.84 13.87 11.60
N VAL A 88 -12.25 14.04 10.35
CA VAL A 88 -12.71 15.33 9.80
C VAL A 88 -14.00 15.79 10.46
N GLU A 89 -14.97 14.88 10.67
CA GLU A 89 -16.22 15.19 11.39
C GLU A 89 -15.89 15.67 12.83
N ARG A 90 -14.96 15.00 13.52
CA ARG A 90 -14.54 15.39 14.88
C ARG A 90 -13.74 16.69 14.91
N ALA A 91 -12.87 16.92 13.94
CA ALA A 91 -12.04 18.12 13.86
C ALA A 91 -12.82 19.35 13.37
N GLY A 92 -13.94 19.15 12.65
CA GLY A 92 -14.73 20.21 12.04
C GLY A 92 -14.02 20.91 10.87
N CYS A 93 -12.91 20.36 10.37
CA CYS A 93 -12.10 20.92 9.31
C CYS A 93 -11.36 19.82 8.53
N GLY A 94 -10.82 20.16 7.35
CA GLY A 94 -10.09 19.25 6.48
C GLY A 94 -10.86 18.77 5.24
N THR A 95 -10.20 17.99 4.41
CA THR A 95 -10.78 17.31 3.24
C THR A 95 -10.53 15.82 3.36
N VAL A 96 -11.58 15.01 3.18
CA VAL A 96 -11.42 13.56 3.00
C VAL A 96 -11.17 13.29 1.52
N VAL A 97 -10.17 12.48 1.18
CA VAL A 97 -9.90 12.03 -0.19
C VAL A 97 -9.95 10.51 -0.26
N VAL A 98 -10.51 9.99 -1.35
CA VAL A 98 -10.45 8.57 -1.72
C VAL A 98 -9.78 8.44 -3.07
N PHE A 99 -8.58 7.88 -3.06
CA PHE A 99 -7.82 7.63 -4.29
C PHE A 99 -8.31 6.35 -4.98
N ARG A 100 -8.20 6.35 -6.31
CA ARG A 100 -8.48 5.18 -7.17
C ARG A 100 -7.22 4.33 -7.37
N GLY A 101 -7.39 3.02 -7.35
CA GLY A 101 -6.41 2.08 -7.88
C GLY A 101 -5.06 2.16 -7.17
N GLU A 102 -5.06 2.19 -5.84
CA GLU A 102 -3.82 2.14 -5.05
C GLU A 102 -3.10 0.81 -5.26
N GLU A 103 -3.85 -0.30 -5.18
CA GLU A 103 -3.32 -1.67 -5.20
C GLU A 103 -2.65 -2.03 -6.53
N VAL A 104 -3.01 -1.29 -7.58
CA VAL A 104 -2.48 -1.42 -8.94
C VAL A 104 -1.48 -0.32 -9.31
N GLY A 105 -1.00 0.45 -8.33
CA GLY A 105 0.12 1.37 -8.48
C GLY A 105 -0.18 2.84 -8.17
N CYS A 106 -1.13 3.14 -7.29
CA CYS A 106 -1.52 4.50 -6.89
C CYS A 106 -1.97 5.33 -8.10
N ILE A 107 -2.85 4.76 -8.94
CA ILE A 107 -3.27 5.37 -10.22
C ILE A 107 -3.85 6.77 -9.99
N GLY A 108 -4.75 6.90 -9.02
CA GLY A 108 -5.49 8.12 -8.72
C GLY A 108 -4.58 9.27 -8.25
N SER A 109 -3.72 9.02 -7.26
CA SER A 109 -2.78 10.02 -6.75
C SER A 109 -1.70 10.39 -7.78
N ARG A 110 -1.18 9.42 -8.56
CA ARG A 110 -0.24 9.69 -9.65
C ARG A 110 -0.85 10.55 -10.74
N ALA A 111 -2.07 10.23 -11.15
CA ALA A 111 -2.79 11.01 -12.16
C ALA A 111 -3.07 12.44 -11.67
N LEU A 112 -3.44 12.62 -10.39
CA LEU A 112 -3.62 13.94 -9.77
C LEU A 112 -2.33 14.78 -9.86
N VAL A 113 -1.19 14.21 -9.44
CA VAL A 113 0.11 14.88 -9.49
C VAL A 113 0.54 15.18 -10.93
N ALA A 114 0.44 14.20 -11.83
CA ALA A 114 0.86 14.35 -13.22
C ALA A 114 0.07 15.42 -14.00
N ARG A 115 -1.21 15.61 -13.64
CA ARG A 115 -2.07 16.66 -14.23
C ARG A 115 -1.81 18.05 -13.66
N GLY A 116 -1.02 18.16 -12.58
CA GLY A 116 -0.85 19.42 -11.86
C GLY A 116 -2.14 19.88 -11.17
N GLY A 117 -2.95 18.93 -10.67
CA GLY A 117 -4.16 19.24 -9.91
C GLY A 117 -3.85 19.98 -8.58
N PRO A 118 -4.87 20.52 -7.90
CA PRO A 118 -4.67 21.22 -6.64
C PRO A 118 -4.16 20.23 -5.58
N LEU A 119 -2.92 20.43 -5.13
CA LEU A 119 -2.32 19.65 -4.05
C LEU A 119 -2.59 20.30 -2.69
N PRO A 120 -2.77 19.50 -1.62
CA PRO A 120 -2.95 20.04 -0.29
C PRO A 120 -1.66 20.64 0.27
N ARG A 121 -1.78 21.50 1.29
CA ARG A 121 -0.65 21.97 2.08
C ARG A 121 -0.06 20.85 2.96
N ALA A 122 -0.90 19.92 3.40
CA ALA A 122 -0.46 18.73 4.13
C ALA A 122 -1.39 17.55 3.86
N PHE A 123 -0.85 16.34 3.86
CA PHE A 123 -1.60 15.10 3.71
C PHE A 123 -1.34 14.15 4.88
N LEU A 124 -2.41 13.60 5.45
CA LEU A 124 -2.33 12.55 6.46
C LEU A 124 -2.97 11.27 5.93
N GLU A 125 -2.30 10.14 6.07
CA GLU A 125 -2.87 8.84 5.72
C GLU A 125 -2.81 7.92 6.93
N LEU A 126 -3.97 7.51 7.41
CA LEU A 126 -4.07 6.48 8.43
C LEU A 126 -4.17 5.13 7.72
N HIS A 127 -3.39 4.17 8.17
CA HIS A 127 -3.36 2.84 7.56
C HIS A 127 -3.11 1.77 8.62
N ILE A 128 -3.43 0.51 8.33
CA ILE A 128 -2.88 -0.59 9.13
C ILE A 128 -1.40 -0.78 8.81
N GLU A 129 -0.61 -1.32 9.75
CA GLU A 129 0.82 -1.53 9.56
C GLU A 129 1.15 -2.52 8.42
N GLN A 130 0.31 -3.54 8.23
CA GLN A 130 0.55 -4.67 7.32
C GLN A 130 1.82 -5.47 7.67
N GLY A 131 2.23 -5.36 8.94
CA GLY A 131 3.43 -5.97 9.49
C GLY A 131 3.28 -6.22 10.99
N PRO A 132 4.22 -6.96 11.60
CA PRO A 132 4.10 -7.37 13.00
C PRO A 132 4.87 -6.46 13.98
N VAL A 133 5.42 -5.34 13.56
CA VAL A 133 6.31 -4.52 14.40
C VAL A 133 5.55 -3.99 15.61
N LEU A 134 4.40 -3.34 15.41
CA LEU A 134 3.58 -2.76 16.46
C LEU A 134 2.99 -3.85 17.37
N GLU A 135 2.60 -4.99 16.81
CA GLU A 135 2.16 -6.14 17.59
C GLU A 135 3.27 -6.67 18.49
N ARG A 136 4.49 -6.84 17.97
CA ARG A 136 5.66 -7.32 18.72
C ARG A 136 6.14 -6.32 19.77
N THR A 137 6.02 -5.02 19.52
CA THR A 137 6.39 -3.99 20.49
C THR A 137 5.26 -3.67 21.47
N GLY A 138 4.07 -4.23 21.28
CA GLY A 138 2.89 -3.93 22.10
C GLY A 138 2.38 -2.50 21.94
N ALA A 139 2.79 -1.79 20.88
CA ALA A 139 2.37 -0.42 20.62
C ALA A 139 1.08 -0.43 19.78
N PRO A 140 0.06 0.38 20.10
CA PRO A 140 -1.17 0.41 19.31
C PRO A 140 -1.00 1.21 18.01
N LEU A 141 -0.11 2.19 18.01
CA LEU A 141 0.11 3.12 16.91
C LEU A 141 1.61 3.24 16.57
N GLY A 142 1.89 3.57 15.31
CA GLY A 142 3.23 3.90 14.83
C GLY A 142 3.20 5.10 13.89
N VAL A 143 4.23 5.93 13.92
CA VAL A 143 4.37 7.07 13.01
C VAL A 143 5.36 6.70 11.91
N VAL A 144 4.91 6.81 10.65
CA VAL A 144 5.71 6.38 9.51
C VAL A 144 6.79 7.41 9.20
N THR A 145 8.02 6.92 9.05
CA THR A 145 9.20 7.74 8.72
C THR A 145 9.40 7.91 7.22
N SER A 146 9.14 6.84 6.46
CA SER A 146 9.32 6.78 5.02
C SER A 146 8.54 5.61 4.42
N ILE A 147 8.27 5.68 3.13
CA ILE A 147 7.76 4.57 2.32
C ILE A 147 8.94 4.02 1.50
N VAL A 148 9.13 2.70 1.54
CA VAL A 148 10.21 2.03 0.81
C VAL A 148 10.10 2.26 -0.71
N GLY A 149 11.25 2.30 -1.38
CA GLY A 149 11.29 2.23 -2.83
C GLY A 149 11.07 0.80 -3.30
N TYR A 150 10.52 0.62 -4.49
CA TYR A 150 10.33 -0.69 -5.08
C TYR A 150 10.57 -0.69 -6.59
N ALA A 151 10.92 -1.87 -7.11
CA ALA A 151 11.13 -2.15 -8.51
C ALA A 151 10.48 -3.49 -8.84
N ARG A 152 9.66 -3.50 -9.90
CA ARG A 152 8.98 -4.70 -10.40
C ARG A 152 9.38 -4.97 -11.84
N GLY A 153 9.56 -6.23 -12.17
CA GLY A 153 9.92 -6.66 -13.52
C GLY A 153 9.79 -8.17 -13.68
N GLU A 154 10.32 -8.68 -14.77
CA GLU A 154 10.23 -10.08 -15.14
C GLU A 154 11.59 -10.62 -15.56
N LEU A 155 11.80 -11.91 -15.35
CA LEU A 155 12.92 -12.66 -15.89
C LEU A 155 12.39 -13.80 -16.77
N PHE A 156 13.06 -13.99 -17.90
CA PHE A 156 12.72 -14.98 -18.91
C PHE A 156 13.84 -15.98 -19.03
N PHE A 157 13.47 -17.26 -19.04
CA PHE A 157 14.39 -18.38 -19.19
C PHE A 157 13.96 -19.16 -20.42
N GLU A 158 14.90 -19.37 -21.34
CA GLU A 158 14.71 -20.21 -22.51
C GLU A 158 15.56 -21.46 -22.37
N GLY A 159 15.04 -22.55 -22.91
CA GLY A 159 15.67 -23.85 -22.99
C GLY A 159 15.15 -24.58 -24.22
N ARG A 160 15.05 -25.91 -24.13
CA ARG A 160 14.58 -26.73 -25.25
C ARG A 160 13.60 -27.80 -24.79
N ALA A 161 12.43 -27.81 -25.43
CA ALA A 161 11.46 -28.86 -25.21
C ALA A 161 12.03 -30.23 -25.58
N GLY A 162 11.76 -31.21 -24.73
CA GLY A 162 12.19 -32.59 -24.92
C GLY A 162 11.31 -33.54 -24.14
N HIS A 163 11.33 -34.81 -24.51
CA HIS A 163 10.54 -35.82 -23.82
C HIS A 163 11.18 -36.14 -22.45
N ALA A 164 10.43 -35.99 -21.37
CA ALA A 164 10.95 -36.09 -20.00
C ALA A 164 11.53 -37.48 -19.65
N GLY A 165 11.09 -38.54 -20.35
CA GLY A 165 11.57 -39.90 -20.11
C GLY A 165 12.75 -40.35 -20.97
N THR A 166 12.94 -39.77 -22.16
CA THR A 166 13.90 -40.29 -23.15
C THR A 166 15.05 -39.33 -23.44
N THR A 167 14.92 -38.06 -23.06
CA THR A 167 16.02 -37.09 -23.15
C THR A 167 17.01 -37.35 -22.01
N PRO A 168 18.28 -37.72 -22.29
CA PRO A 168 19.31 -37.92 -21.27
C PRO A 168 19.51 -36.67 -20.41
N MET A 169 19.89 -36.84 -19.13
CA MET A 169 19.99 -35.74 -18.17
C MET A 169 21.08 -34.72 -18.51
N ASP A 170 22.21 -35.19 -19.03
CA ASP A 170 23.36 -34.39 -19.46
C ASP A 170 23.12 -33.61 -20.76
N GLY A 171 22.05 -33.94 -21.50
CA GLY A 171 21.65 -33.25 -22.72
C GLY A 171 20.48 -32.29 -22.56
N ARG A 172 20.02 -32.03 -21.32
CA ARG A 172 18.85 -31.16 -21.08
C ARG A 172 19.23 -29.70 -21.04
N ASP A 173 18.38 -28.89 -21.67
CA ASP A 173 18.36 -27.45 -21.57
C ASP A 173 17.01 -27.06 -20.96
N ASP A 174 16.90 -27.16 -19.63
CA ASP A 174 15.64 -27.11 -18.89
C ASP A 174 15.41 -25.71 -18.30
N ALA A 175 14.47 -24.97 -18.90
CA ALA A 175 14.18 -23.59 -18.51
C ALA A 175 13.62 -23.48 -17.08
N LEU A 176 12.91 -24.50 -16.59
CA LEU A 176 12.35 -24.48 -15.24
C LEU A 176 13.41 -24.73 -14.18
N VAL A 177 14.40 -25.57 -14.45
CA VAL A 177 15.57 -25.73 -13.57
C VAL A 177 16.34 -24.40 -13.48
N ALA A 178 16.61 -23.75 -14.61
CA ALA A 178 17.29 -22.44 -14.63
C ALA A 178 16.50 -21.37 -13.84
N ALA A 179 15.17 -21.33 -13.99
CA ALA A 179 14.31 -20.43 -13.23
C ALA A 179 14.32 -20.74 -11.72
N ALA A 180 14.28 -22.01 -11.33
CA ALA A 180 14.35 -22.43 -9.92
C ALA A 180 15.68 -22.00 -9.26
N GLU A 181 16.80 -22.15 -9.97
CA GLU A 181 18.09 -21.66 -9.51
C GLU A 181 18.12 -20.13 -9.37
N ALA A 182 17.51 -19.40 -10.32
CA ALA A 182 17.38 -17.95 -10.24
C ALA A 182 16.54 -17.52 -9.02
N ILE A 183 15.42 -18.19 -8.73
CA ILE A 183 14.57 -17.91 -7.54
C ILE A 183 15.39 -18.03 -6.25
N LEU A 184 16.21 -19.08 -6.13
CA LEU A 184 17.08 -19.26 -4.97
C LEU A 184 18.17 -18.18 -4.88
N ARG A 185 18.76 -17.79 -6.02
CA ARG A 185 19.74 -16.69 -6.09
C ARG A 185 19.13 -15.35 -5.69
N ILE A 186 17.92 -15.03 -6.14
CA ILE A 186 17.17 -13.81 -5.76
C ILE A 186 17.02 -13.76 -4.24
N ARG A 187 16.53 -14.84 -3.63
CA ARG A 187 16.37 -14.92 -2.17
C ARG A 187 17.70 -14.75 -1.43
N ALA A 188 18.80 -15.29 -1.97
CA ALA A 188 20.12 -15.15 -1.38
C ALA A 188 20.70 -13.73 -1.54
N ALA A 189 20.44 -13.06 -2.67
CA ALA A 189 20.91 -11.71 -2.95
C ALA A 189 20.31 -10.68 -1.97
N VAL A 190 19.00 -10.77 -1.72
CA VAL A 190 18.27 -9.90 -0.78
C VAL A 190 18.87 -9.92 0.63
N ARG A 191 19.30 -11.09 1.12
CA ARG A 191 19.88 -11.23 2.47
C ARG A 191 21.14 -10.40 2.69
N ARG A 192 21.79 -9.92 1.63
CA ARG A 192 22.97 -9.05 1.68
C ARG A 192 22.62 -7.56 1.69
N ILE A 193 21.36 -7.21 1.51
CA ILE A 193 20.84 -5.85 1.50
C ILE A 193 20.00 -5.64 2.77
N GLU A 194 20.56 -4.91 3.73
CA GLU A 194 19.86 -4.54 4.96
C GLU A 194 18.54 -3.83 4.65
N GLY A 195 17.44 -4.30 5.24
CA GLY A 195 16.09 -3.78 5.01
C GLY A 195 15.52 -4.09 3.62
N GLY A 196 16.27 -4.78 2.76
CA GLY A 196 15.81 -5.20 1.44
C GLY A 196 14.89 -6.42 1.53
N VAL A 197 13.88 -6.45 0.67
CA VAL A 197 13.04 -7.64 0.44
C VAL A 197 12.91 -7.87 -1.06
N ALA A 198 12.79 -9.13 -1.49
CA ALA A 198 12.32 -9.42 -2.83
C ALA A 198 11.53 -10.72 -2.87
N THR A 199 10.55 -10.76 -3.77
CA THR A 199 9.59 -11.85 -3.90
C THR A 199 9.42 -12.22 -5.36
N VAL A 200 9.45 -13.53 -5.64
CA VAL A 200 8.95 -14.10 -6.89
C VAL A 200 7.55 -14.62 -6.61
N GLY A 201 6.54 -13.88 -7.05
CA GLY A 201 5.13 -14.16 -6.75
C GLY A 201 4.39 -14.89 -7.86
N GLN A 202 4.92 -14.88 -9.08
CA GLN A 202 4.31 -15.49 -10.26
C GLN A 202 5.34 -16.32 -11.02
N LEU A 203 4.90 -17.45 -11.56
CA LEU A 203 5.69 -18.36 -12.35
C LEU A 203 4.80 -18.97 -13.44
N ALA A 204 5.20 -18.81 -14.70
CA ALA A 204 4.53 -19.38 -15.87
C ALA A 204 5.50 -20.33 -16.59
N VAL A 205 5.06 -21.57 -16.83
CA VAL A 205 5.86 -22.64 -17.45
C VAL A 205 5.23 -23.06 -18.77
N GLU A 206 6.02 -23.06 -19.83
CA GLU A 206 5.61 -23.51 -21.16
C GLU A 206 6.50 -24.67 -21.65
N PRO A 207 5.91 -25.75 -22.23
CA PRO A 207 4.48 -25.92 -22.51
C PRO A 207 3.65 -26.37 -21.29
N GLY A 208 4.27 -26.64 -20.13
CA GLY A 208 3.58 -26.99 -18.89
C GLY A 208 3.10 -28.44 -18.78
N GLY A 209 3.41 -29.29 -19.76
CA GLY A 209 3.13 -30.72 -19.71
C GLY A 209 4.06 -31.44 -18.72
N SER A 210 3.52 -32.29 -17.85
CA SER A 210 4.30 -32.99 -16.80
C SER A 210 5.36 -33.96 -17.36
N ASN A 211 5.22 -34.37 -18.62
CA ASN A 211 6.14 -35.26 -19.33
C ASN A 211 6.99 -34.53 -20.39
N VAL A 212 7.04 -33.20 -20.36
CA VAL A 212 7.81 -32.38 -21.30
C VAL A 212 8.79 -31.51 -20.53
N ILE A 213 10.06 -31.52 -20.95
CA ILE A 213 11.08 -30.60 -20.45
C ILE A 213 10.64 -29.18 -20.82
N PRO A 214 10.50 -28.23 -19.86
CA PRO A 214 10.09 -26.88 -20.16
C PRO A 214 11.07 -26.14 -21.07
N GLU A 215 10.55 -25.52 -22.13
CA GLU A 215 11.35 -24.71 -23.06
C GLU A 215 11.36 -23.23 -22.68
N ARG A 216 10.33 -22.74 -21.99
CA ARG A 216 10.21 -21.32 -21.64
C ARG A 216 9.61 -21.17 -20.26
N VAL A 217 10.22 -20.34 -19.44
CA VAL A 217 9.70 -19.98 -18.12
C VAL A 217 9.80 -18.47 -17.92
N ARG A 218 8.71 -17.87 -17.43
CA ARG A 218 8.65 -16.47 -17.02
C ARG A 218 8.38 -16.40 -15.52
N ILE A 219 9.18 -15.61 -14.81
CA ILE A 219 8.98 -15.34 -13.38
C ILE A 219 8.83 -13.84 -13.14
N SER A 220 8.02 -13.45 -12.16
CA SER A 220 7.96 -12.06 -11.70
C SER A 220 9.02 -11.77 -10.63
N VAL A 221 9.42 -10.51 -10.51
CA VAL A 221 10.26 -10.00 -9.43
C VAL A 221 9.61 -8.74 -8.85
N ASP A 222 9.33 -8.72 -7.55
CA ASP A 222 9.05 -7.50 -6.76
C ASP A 222 10.19 -7.32 -5.76
N ALA A 223 10.99 -6.27 -5.92
CA ALA A 223 12.12 -5.95 -5.06
C ALA A 223 11.90 -4.60 -4.37
N ARG A 224 12.10 -4.52 -3.05
CA ARG A 224 11.91 -3.30 -2.26
C ARG A 224 13.11 -3.01 -1.37
N ALA A 225 13.39 -1.73 -1.14
CA ALA A 225 14.45 -1.30 -0.25
C ALA A 225 14.18 0.08 0.38
N PRO A 226 14.75 0.38 1.57
CA PRO A 226 14.48 1.63 2.29
C PRO A 226 15.00 2.90 1.61
N ASP A 227 16.01 2.78 0.75
CA ASP A 227 16.58 3.91 0.02
C ASP A 227 16.96 3.54 -1.41
N ALA A 228 17.16 4.57 -2.25
CA ALA A 228 17.46 4.40 -3.66
C ALA A 228 18.77 3.63 -3.92
N LYS A 229 19.83 3.87 -3.12
CA LYS A 229 21.11 3.18 -3.29
C LYS A 229 21.00 1.69 -2.96
N ARG A 230 20.27 1.34 -1.91
CA ARG A 230 19.97 -0.05 -1.56
C ARG A 230 19.10 -0.71 -2.64
N LEU A 231 18.11 0.00 -3.20
CA LEU A 231 17.28 -0.50 -4.28
C LEU A 231 18.10 -0.77 -5.56
N ASP A 232 18.97 0.16 -5.96
CA ASP A 232 19.86 0.00 -7.12
C ASP A 232 20.77 -1.22 -6.96
N ARG A 233 21.41 -1.38 -5.80
CA ARG A 233 22.23 -2.57 -5.50
C ARG A 233 21.43 -3.86 -5.55
N LEU A 234 20.16 -3.83 -5.12
CA LEU A 234 19.30 -5.01 -5.15
C LEU A 234 18.90 -5.37 -6.58
N ILE A 235 18.57 -4.38 -7.41
CA ILE A 235 18.28 -4.58 -8.85
C ILE A 235 19.50 -5.17 -9.55
N GLU A 236 20.69 -4.59 -9.33
CA GLU A 236 21.95 -5.07 -9.90
C GLU A 236 22.27 -6.50 -9.44
N ALA A 237 22.11 -6.79 -8.14
CA ALA A 237 22.40 -8.12 -7.59
C ALA A 237 21.42 -9.21 -8.07
N ILE A 238 20.18 -8.84 -8.39
CA ILE A 238 19.19 -9.75 -8.98
C ILE A 238 19.43 -9.89 -10.49
N GLY A 239 19.86 -8.83 -11.16
CA GLY A 239 20.12 -8.82 -12.60
C GLY A 239 18.85 -8.80 -13.45
N PHE A 240 17.90 -7.91 -13.12
CA PHE A 240 16.67 -7.73 -13.90
C PHE A 240 16.49 -6.26 -14.33
N GLU A 241 15.77 -6.04 -15.42
CA GLU A 241 15.36 -4.71 -15.86
C GLU A 241 13.97 -4.38 -15.28
N PRO A 242 13.82 -3.35 -14.43
CA PRO A 242 12.53 -2.98 -13.89
C PRO A 242 11.60 -2.42 -14.98
N VAL A 243 10.41 -2.99 -15.09
CA VAL A 243 9.31 -2.43 -15.90
C VAL A 243 8.64 -1.28 -15.16
N HIS A 244 8.58 -1.36 -13.82
CA HIS A 244 8.04 -0.31 -12.97
C HIS A 244 9.00 -0.05 -11.81
N ARG A 245 9.22 1.23 -11.50
CA ARG A 245 10.11 1.66 -10.43
C ARG A 245 9.54 2.87 -9.71
N THR A 246 9.54 2.80 -8.38
CA THR A 246 9.16 3.89 -7.49
C THR A 246 10.30 4.16 -6.52
N LEU A 247 10.69 5.43 -6.41
CA LEU A 247 11.71 5.84 -5.45
C LEU A 247 11.11 5.87 -4.04
N PRO A 248 11.93 5.59 -3.00
CA PRO A 248 11.51 5.77 -1.63
C PRO A 248 11.13 7.23 -1.36
N ALA A 249 10.13 7.43 -0.49
CA ALA A 249 9.62 8.75 -0.14
C ALA A 249 9.70 8.96 1.37
N ALA A 250 10.42 10.01 1.79
CA ALA A 250 10.45 10.41 3.20
C ALA A 250 9.14 11.13 3.58
N MET A 251 8.62 10.85 4.77
CA MET A 251 7.46 11.57 5.29
C MET A 251 7.89 12.96 5.80
N GLY A 252 7.06 13.95 5.57
CA GLY A 252 7.32 15.36 5.90
C GLY A 252 7.45 15.59 7.40
N GLU A 253 8.50 16.30 7.81
CA GLU A 253 8.83 16.53 9.23
C GLU A 253 7.73 17.22 10.02
N GLY A 254 7.05 18.21 9.42
CA GLY A 254 5.99 18.98 10.08
C GLY A 254 4.81 18.12 10.53
N PRO A 255 4.05 17.50 9.60
CA PRO A 255 2.95 16.61 9.93
C PRO A 255 3.37 15.39 10.76
N ARG A 256 4.56 14.83 10.50
CA ARG A 256 5.09 13.70 11.29
C ARG A 256 5.31 14.08 12.76
N ARG A 257 5.89 15.25 13.02
CA ARG A 257 6.07 15.76 14.38
C ARG A 257 4.74 15.98 15.09
N VAL A 258 3.72 16.50 14.39
CA VAL A 258 2.38 16.67 14.98
C VAL A 258 1.81 15.32 15.41
N LEU A 259 1.89 14.28 14.57
CA LEU A 259 1.44 12.93 14.94
C LEU A 259 2.21 12.37 16.14
N LEU A 260 3.53 12.52 16.19
CA LEU A 260 4.35 12.08 17.32
C LEU A 260 3.91 12.74 18.63
N GLU A 261 3.77 14.07 18.63
CA GLU A 261 3.33 14.81 19.81
C GLU A 261 1.91 14.41 20.26
N GLU A 262 0.99 14.14 19.32
CA GLU A 262 -0.35 13.64 19.64
C GLU A 262 -0.32 12.23 20.24
N VAL A 263 0.53 11.33 19.75
CA VAL A 263 0.73 10.00 20.33
C VAL A 263 1.32 10.10 21.75
N GLU A 264 2.39 10.89 21.92
CA GLU A 264 3.10 11.06 23.19
C GLU A 264 2.23 11.72 24.27
N SER A 265 1.45 12.75 23.91
CA SER A 265 0.54 13.44 24.84
C SER A 265 -0.54 12.54 25.43
N ARG A 266 -0.82 11.39 24.81
CA ARG A 266 -1.74 10.35 25.29
C ARG A 266 -1.05 9.28 26.14
N GLY A 267 0.25 9.44 26.43
CA GLY A 267 1.05 8.51 27.21
C GLY A 267 1.39 7.21 26.48
N LEU A 268 1.32 7.22 25.15
CA LEU A 268 1.62 6.07 24.30
C LEU A 268 3.10 6.07 23.87
N PRO A 269 3.68 4.89 23.56
CA PRO A 269 5.02 4.83 22.99
C PRO A 269 5.05 5.44 21.57
N ALA A 270 6.00 6.34 21.33
CA ALA A 270 6.28 6.90 20.02
C ALA A 270 7.14 5.94 19.18
N ILE A 271 6.51 4.96 18.53
CA ILE A 271 7.19 4.05 17.60
C ILE A 271 7.29 4.69 16.23
N GLU A 272 8.51 4.89 15.74
CA GLU A 272 8.80 5.32 14.38
C GLU A 272 9.30 4.14 13.53
N LEU A 273 8.72 3.93 12.35
CA LEU A 273 9.04 2.82 11.45
C LEU A 273 8.83 3.19 9.97
N PRO A 274 9.49 2.54 9.01
CA PRO A 274 9.17 2.70 7.60
C PRO A 274 7.94 1.85 7.21
N SER A 275 7.19 2.29 6.19
CA SER A 275 6.21 1.43 5.51
C SER A 275 6.92 0.57 4.46
N GLY A 276 6.70 -0.74 4.53
CA GLY A 276 7.12 -1.70 3.51
C GLY A 276 6.19 -1.78 2.29
N ALA A 277 5.01 -1.19 2.38
CA ALA A 277 4.00 -1.12 1.33
C ALA A 277 4.06 0.22 0.57
N GLY A 278 3.52 0.24 -0.65
CA GLY A 278 3.24 1.49 -1.35
C GLY A 278 1.99 2.12 -0.75
N HIS A 279 1.90 3.45 -0.80
CA HIS A 279 0.70 4.20 -0.41
C HIS A 279 0.63 5.51 -1.19
N ASP A 280 -0.56 6.09 -1.28
CA ASP A 280 -0.78 7.40 -1.91
C ASP A 280 0.01 8.53 -1.23
N ALA A 281 0.24 8.45 0.09
CA ALA A 281 1.12 9.36 0.82
C ALA A 281 2.53 9.45 0.21
N GLY A 282 3.05 8.34 -0.32
CA GLY A 282 4.36 8.29 -0.95
C GLY A 282 4.40 9.06 -2.27
N ILE A 283 3.31 8.99 -3.04
CA ILE A 283 3.17 9.74 -4.29
C ILE A 283 3.09 11.24 -4.02
N LEU A 284 2.28 11.64 -3.04
CA LEU A 284 2.15 13.05 -2.65
C LEU A 284 3.44 13.59 -2.03
N ALA A 285 4.11 12.81 -1.17
CA ALA A 285 5.40 13.19 -0.60
C ALA A 285 6.47 13.41 -1.68
N ALA A 286 6.55 12.50 -2.67
CA ALA A 286 7.46 12.65 -3.80
C ALA A 286 7.13 13.87 -4.68
N ALA A 287 5.88 14.32 -4.69
CA ALA A 287 5.43 15.54 -5.36
C ALA A 287 5.70 16.83 -4.55
N GLY A 288 6.30 16.71 -3.35
CA GLY A 288 6.62 17.85 -2.49
C GLY A 288 5.52 18.26 -1.52
N VAL A 289 4.45 17.47 -1.39
CA VAL A 289 3.44 17.67 -0.34
C VAL A 289 4.00 17.18 0.99
N PRO A 290 3.94 17.99 2.07
CA PRO A 290 4.20 17.52 3.42
C PRO A 290 3.20 16.41 3.82
N SER A 291 3.58 15.15 3.66
CA SER A 291 2.76 13.99 3.99
C SER A 291 3.24 13.28 5.25
N ALA A 292 2.34 12.72 6.05
CA ALA A 292 2.70 11.77 7.10
C ALA A 292 1.67 10.64 7.20
N MET A 293 2.10 9.49 7.70
CA MET A 293 1.18 8.38 7.96
C MET A 293 1.16 7.96 9.42
N LEU A 294 -0.01 7.53 9.86
CA LEU A 294 -0.25 6.92 11.17
C LEU A 294 -0.63 5.46 10.95
N PHE A 295 0.21 4.55 11.41
CA PHE A 295 -0.08 3.13 11.43
C PHE A 295 -0.89 2.73 12.65
N VAL A 296 -1.88 1.89 12.41
CA VAL A 296 -2.61 1.12 13.42
C VAL A 296 -2.02 -0.29 13.45
N ARG A 297 -1.81 -0.83 14.64
CA ARG A 297 -1.31 -2.19 14.84
C ARG A 297 -2.12 -3.23 14.07
N SER A 298 -1.43 -4.02 13.25
CA SER A 298 -2.01 -5.22 12.65
C SER A 298 -1.79 -6.40 13.59
N LEU A 299 -2.88 -6.99 14.08
CA LEU A 299 -2.89 -8.21 14.88
C LEU A 299 -2.72 -9.44 13.98
N ASN A 300 -2.75 -10.63 14.60
CA ASN A 300 -2.65 -11.92 13.90
C ASN A 300 -1.33 -12.05 13.13
N GLY A 301 -0.22 -11.61 13.72
CA GLY A 301 1.10 -11.68 13.11
C GLY A 301 1.35 -10.65 12.01
N GLY A 302 0.53 -9.61 11.91
CA GLY A 302 0.66 -8.57 10.88
C GLY A 302 0.16 -9.00 9.50
N ILE A 303 -0.75 -9.97 9.44
CA ILE A 303 -1.32 -10.45 8.17
C ILE A 303 -2.10 -9.33 7.47
N SER A 304 -1.86 -9.17 6.17
CA SER A 304 -2.63 -8.31 5.26
C SER A 304 -2.70 -8.97 3.87
N HIS A 305 -3.48 -8.40 2.94
CA HIS A 305 -3.85 -9.02 1.65
C HIS A 305 -4.49 -10.40 1.84
N ASN A 306 -5.25 -10.56 2.93
CA ASN A 306 -5.83 -11.82 3.37
C ASN A 306 -7.12 -11.55 4.18
N PRO A 307 -8.16 -12.40 4.09
CA PRO A 307 -9.41 -12.19 4.83
C PRO A 307 -9.26 -12.22 6.36
N GLU A 308 -8.16 -12.77 6.88
CA GLU A 308 -7.84 -12.84 8.32
C GLU A 308 -7.15 -11.59 8.87
N GLU A 309 -7.07 -10.51 8.09
CA GLU A 309 -6.58 -9.21 8.53
C GLU A 309 -7.37 -8.69 9.74
N LEU A 310 -6.64 -8.26 10.77
CA LEU A 310 -7.25 -7.88 12.04
C LEU A 310 -6.53 -6.67 12.65
N SER A 311 -7.31 -5.66 13.03
CA SER A 311 -6.93 -4.61 13.98
C SER A 311 -8.04 -4.49 15.02
N SER A 312 -7.70 -4.13 16.26
CA SER A 312 -8.71 -3.99 17.31
C SER A 312 -9.50 -2.68 17.18
N GLU A 313 -10.74 -2.67 17.66
CA GLU A 313 -11.57 -1.47 17.66
C GLU A 313 -10.97 -0.38 18.55
N GLU A 314 -10.29 -0.76 19.65
CA GLU A 314 -9.63 0.17 20.56
C GLU A 314 -8.45 0.89 19.89
N ASP A 315 -7.61 0.18 19.14
CA ASP A 315 -6.47 0.78 18.44
C ASP A 315 -6.96 1.70 17.31
N ILE A 316 -8.03 1.31 16.61
CA ILE A 316 -8.67 2.13 15.57
C ILE A 316 -9.28 3.41 16.17
N ALA A 317 -10.03 3.30 17.26
CA ALA A 317 -10.63 4.44 17.92
C ALA A 317 -9.56 5.45 18.36
N LEU A 318 -8.48 4.96 18.97
CA LEU A 318 -7.33 5.77 19.39
C LEU A 318 -6.67 6.48 18.20
N ALA A 319 -6.52 5.79 17.07
CA ALA A 319 -5.97 6.35 15.84
C ALA A 319 -6.84 7.48 15.28
N VAL A 320 -8.17 7.34 15.30
CA VAL A 320 -9.12 8.40 14.91
C VAL A 320 -8.96 9.63 15.80
N GLU A 321 -8.76 9.45 17.12
CA GLU A 321 -8.56 10.57 18.04
C GLU A 321 -7.27 11.34 17.78
N VAL A 322 -6.18 10.61 17.53
CA VAL A 322 -4.87 11.19 17.18
C VAL A 322 -4.97 11.92 15.83
N LEU A 323 -5.59 11.29 14.83
CA LEU A 323 -5.74 11.85 13.50
C LEU A 323 -6.57 13.13 13.50
N GLY A 324 -7.72 13.14 14.19
CA GLY A 324 -8.57 14.33 14.30
C GLY A 324 -7.87 15.51 14.99
N ALA A 325 -7.13 15.24 16.07
CA ALA A 325 -6.34 16.27 16.73
C ALA A 325 -5.20 16.81 15.85
N ALA A 326 -4.53 15.93 15.10
CA ALA A 326 -3.50 16.31 14.15
C ALA A 326 -4.05 17.17 13.00
N ILE A 327 -5.22 16.83 12.45
CA ILE A 327 -5.90 17.64 11.43
C ILE A 327 -6.16 19.05 11.97
N GLY A 328 -6.75 19.18 13.16
CA GLY A 328 -7.05 20.48 13.77
C GLY A 328 -5.81 21.33 14.04
N ARG A 329 -4.66 20.72 14.37
CA ARG A 329 -3.39 21.42 14.58
C ARG A 329 -2.69 21.80 13.28
N LEU A 330 -2.91 21.03 12.21
CA LEU A 330 -2.33 21.32 10.91
C LEU A 330 -3.16 22.36 10.17
N ALA A 331 -4.49 22.36 10.29
CA ALA A 331 -5.38 23.31 9.66
C ALA A 331 -5.08 24.75 10.14
N PRO A 332 -5.12 25.75 9.25
CA PRO A 332 -4.97 27.14 9.67
C PRO A 332 -6.13 27.55 10.59
N ALA A 333 -5.83 28.36 11.60
CA ALA A 333 -6.81 28.97 12.50
C ALA A 333 -7.71 29.98 11.79
#